data_AF-A0A2N2VZQ4-F1
#
_entry.id   AF-A0A2N2VZQ4-F1
#
_cell.length_a   1.000
_cell.length_b   1.000
_cell.length_c   1.000
_cell.angle_alpha   90.00
_cell.angle_beta   90.00
_cell.angle_gamma   90.00
#
_symmetry.space_group_name_H-M   'P 1'
#
loop_
_entity.id
_entity.type
_entity.pdbx_description
1 polymer ?
#
loop_
_entity_poly.entity_id
_entity_poly.type
_entity_poly.pdbx_seq_one_letter_code
_entity_poly.pdbx_strand_id
1 'polypeptide(L)'
;MKKSNVFTFFLATLIFTSCIKESMLMDDIGGEWRSYDSYTTFTATNDFTFKDTYASHWPGELLINGAPADNNVSLIRDFSYSGIRISNDMHIALRQKKVIYKFKSYDIDVNFNEVYRGTLLAECSFIHDGEQINLKIDFSAPEYNVKKGDYFTLSESPYGANGIPLIKLNFRSAVKVSGSLLHGDIVDNFSGTWSVNSGRLTFKINGDMFDFKVKHTLDYKIIGGELFLSSKGASPDYNILNTIPNECITDVVHWTKYKRPGLNE
;
A
#
# COMPACT_ATOMS: atom_id res chain seq x y z
N MET A 1 33.28 39.55 -27.23
CA MET A 1 32.07 39.01 -26.55
C MET A 1 31.29 38.12 -27.51
N LYS A 2 31.46 36.79 -27.45
CA LYS A 2 30.60 35.79 -28.12
C LYS A 2 30.64 34.49 -27.28
N LYS A 3 30.08 34.51 -26.06
CA LYS A 3 29.90 33.33 -25.19
C LYS A 3 28.44 33.11 -24.77
N SER A 4 27.50 33.95 -25.24
CA SER A 4 26.11 33.94 -24.78
C SER A 4 25.19 32.95 -25.52
N ASN A 5 25.47 32.64 -26.80
CA ASN A 5 24.52 31.89 -27.63
C ASN A 5 24.57 30.37 -27.45
N VAL A 6 25.69 29.82 -26.95
CA VAL A 6 25.82 28.37 -26.73
C VAL A 6 24.97 27.93 -25.54
N PHE A 7 24.95 28.72 -24.46
CA PHE A 7 24.15 28.41 -23.26
C PHE A 7 22.64 28.43 -23.56
N THR A 8 22.16 29.37 -24.38
CA THR A 8 20.75 29.46 -24.76
C THR A 8 20.32 28.32 -25.69
N PHE A 9 21.20 27.85 -26.58
CA PHE A 9 20.92 26.72 -27.48
C PHE A 9 20.89 25.37 -26.76
N PHE A 10 21.78 25.17 -25.78
CA PHE A 10 21.77 23.98 -24.92
C PHE A 10 20.54 23.94 -24.00
N LEU A 11 20.10 25.10 -23.48
CA LEU A 11 18.89 25.17 -22.66
C LEU A 11 17.62 24.87 -23.49
N ALA A 12 17.55 25.38 -24.72
CA ALA A 12 16.43 25.14 -25.62
C ALA A 12 16.32 23.64 -26.01
N THR A 13 17.43 23.00 -26.40
CA THR A 13 17.43 21.56 -26.73
C THR A 13 17.02 20.67 -25.56
N LEU A 14 17.43 21.00 -24.32
CA LEU A 14 16.99 20.29 -23.12
C LEU A 14 15.48 20.43 -22.88
N ILE A 15 14.90 21.62 -23.07
CA ILE A 15 13.46 21.86 -22.89
C ILE A 15 12.63 21.16 -23.99
N PHE A 16 13.08 21.18 -25.24
CA PHE A 16 12.37 20.50 -26.34
C PHE A 16 12.38 18.98 -26.19
N THR A 17 13.49 18.40 -25.73
CA THR A 17 13.56 16.94 -25.54
C THR A 17 12.70 16.43 -24.38
N SER A 18 12.48 17.23 -23.32
CA SER A 18 11.52 16.86 -22.28
C SER A 18 10.10 16.92 -22.83
N CYS A 19 9.71 18.04 -23.48
CA CYS A 19 8.36 18.21 -24.01
C CYS A 19 7.94 17.15 -25.02
N ILE A 20 8.87 16.68 -25.87
CA ILE A 20 8.60 15.57 -26.79
C ILE A 20 8.36 14.26 -26.04
N LYS A 21 9.16 13.96 -25.01
CA LYS A 21 8.98 12.74 -24.19
C LYS A 21 7.67 12.78 -23.42
N GLU A 22 7.31 13.93 -22.85
CA GLU A 22 6.02 14.12 -22.20
C GLU A 22 4.85 13.92 -23.17
N SER A 23 4.94 14.48 -24.38
CA SER A 23 3.90 14.34 -25.40
C SER A 23 3.74 12.90 -25.87
N MET A 24 4.84 12.17 -26.09
CA MET A 24 4.78 10.77 -26.53
C MET A 24 4.20 9.88 -25.43
N LEU A 25 4.61 10.07 -24.17
CA LEU A 25 4.09 9.28 -23.06
C LEU A 25 2.61 9.56 -22.81
N MET A 26 2.14 10.78 -23.10
CA MET A 26 0.74 11.17 -22.93
C MET A 26 -0.23 10.29 -23.74
N ASP A 27 0.18 9.78 -24.90
CA ASP A 27 -0.65 8.86 -25.69
C ASP A 27 -0.91 7.55 -24.93
N ASP A 28 0.06 7.09 -24.13
CA ASP A 28 -0.03 5.86 -23.35
C ASP A 28 -0.68 6.06 -21.96
N ILE A 29 -0.40 7.19 -21.30
CA ILE A 29 -0.84 7.43 -19.90
C ILE A 29 -2.01 8.41 -19.76
N GLY A 30 -2.49 9.00 -20.86
CA GLY A 30 -3.54 10.01 -20.81
C GLY A 30 -4.82 9.51 -20.12
N GLY A 31 -5.44 10.40 -19.34
CA GLY A 31 -6.71 10.14 -18.67
C GLY A 31 -6.58 9.65 -17.22
N GLU A 32 -7.67 9.05 -16.73
CA GLU A 32 -7.82 8.65 -15.33
C GLU A 32 -7.28 7.24 -15.05
N TRP A 33 -6.64 7.12 -13.90
CA TRP A 33 -6.04 5.92 -13.33
C TRP A 33 -6.44 5.81 -11.86
N ARG A 34 -6.77 4.61 -11.40
CA ARG A 34 -7.08 4.31 -10.00
C ARG A 34 -6.17 3.22 -9.50
N SER A 35 -5.55 3.47 -8.36
CA SER A 35 -4.85 2.44 -7.60
C SER A 35 -5.83 1.32 -7.27
N TYR A 36 -5.39 0.09 -7.37
CA TYR A 36 -6.22 -1.07 -7.03
C TYR A 36 -5.45 -2.15 -6.26
N ASP A 37 -4.12 -2.08 -6.25
CA ASP A 37 -3.24 -3.04 -5.62
C ASP A 37 -1.86 -2.42 -5.37
N SER A 38 -1.15 -2.92 -4.37
CA SER A 38 0.23 -2.53 -4.07
C SER A 38 0.99 -3.68 -3.44
N TYR A 39 2.30 -3.68 -3.63
CA TYR A 39 3.17 -4.72 -3.13
C TYR A 39 4.58 -4.18 -2.91
N THR A 40 5.32 -4.84 -2.02
CA THR A 40 6.73 -4.53 -1.77
C THR A 40 7.60 -5.67 -2.23
N THR A 41 8.73 -5.34 -2.83
CA THR A 41 9.73 -6.32 -3.23
C THR A 41 11.07 -6.02 -2.59
N PHE A 42 11.82 -7.05 -2.22
CA PHE A 42 13.15 -6.93 -1.67
C PHE A 42 14.04 -8.11 -2.08
N THR A 43 15.34 -7.94 -1.93
CA THR A 43 16.34 -9.01 -2.12
C THR A 43 16.94 -9.37 -0.77
N ALA A 44 17.02 -10.66 -0.45
CA ALA A 44 17.64 -11.13 0.78
C ALA A 44 19.18 -11.06 0.70
N THR A 45 19.80 -10.46 1.71
CA THR A 45 21.27 -10.40 1.85
C THR A 45 21.84 -11.52 2.73
N ASN A 46 20.98 -12.13 3.56
CA ASN A 46 21.28 -13.26 4.45
C ASN A 46 20.10 -14.26 4.45
N ASP A 47 20.32 -15.46 4.98
CA ASP A 47 19.22 -16.38 5.30
C ASP A 47 18.46 -15.86 6.52
N PHE A 48 17.12 -15.84 6.45
CA PHE A 48 16.27 -15.49 7.59
C PHE A 48 14.88 -16.09 7.46
N THR A 49 14.13 -16.03 8.55
CA THR A 49 12.75 -16.46 8.63
C THR A 49 11.91 -15.28 9.09
N PHE A 50 10.71 -15.12 8.52
CA PHE A 50 9.78 -14.08 8.94
C PHE A 50 8.33 -14.55 8.81
N LYS A 51 7.44 -13.91 9.56
CA LYS A 51 5.99 -14.10 9.46
C LYS A 51 5.36 -13.04 8.58
N ASP A 52 4.64 -13.44 7.54
CA ASP A 52 3.92 -12.51 6.67
C ASP A 52 2.57 -12.13 7.29
N THR A 53 2.55 -10.99 7.98
CA THR A 53 1.33 -10.50 8.63
C THR A 53 0.28 -9.98 7.65
N TYR A 54 0.60 -9.84 6.37
CA TYR A 54 -0.30 -9.36 5.32
C TYR A 54 -0.91 -10.50 4.50
N ALA A 55 -0.39 -11.72 4.64
CA ALA A 55 -0.96 -12.89 4.02
C ALA A 55 -2.43 -13.09 4.43
N SER A 56 -3.24 -13.49 3.46
CA SER A 56 -4.56 -14.04 3.73
C SER A 56 -4.44 -15.47 4.28
N HIS A 57 -5.46 -15.88 5.03
CA HIS A 57 -5.62 -17.23 5.59
C HIS A 57 -4.51 -17.63 6.57
N TRP A 58 -4.38 -16.87 7.66
CA TRP A 58 -3.52 -17.30 8.77
C TRP A 58 -3.97 -18.68 9.29
N PRO A 59 -3.07 -19.68 9.39
CA PRO A 59 -3.41 -20.97 9.98
C PRO A 59 -3.82 -20.82 11.45
N GLY A 60 -4.80 -21.63 11.87
CA GLY A 60 -5.30 -21.62 13.25
C GLY A 60 -6.79 -21.98 13.34
N GLU A 61 -7.38 -21.70 14.50
CA GLU A 61 -8.77 -21.99 14.80
C GLU A 61 -9.54 -20.76 15.30
N LEU A 62 -10.82 -20.71 14.89
CA LEU A 62 -11.85 -19.91 15.52
C LEU A 62 -12.87 -20.88 16.10
N LEU A 63 -13.11 -20.80 17.41
CA LEU A 63 -14.19 -21.50 18.07
C LEU A 63 -15.25 -20.51 18.55
N ILE A 64 -16.51 -20.79 18.21
CA ILE A 64 -17.69 -20.08 18.73
C ILE A 64 -18.48 -21.09 19.56
N ASN A 65 -18.60 -20.83 20.87
CA ASN A 65 -19.20 -21.75 21.83
C ASN A 65 -18.60 -23.18 21.76
N GLY A 66 -17.28 -23.27 21.52
CA GLY A 66 -16.54 -24.52 21.41
C GLY A 66 -16.66 -25.24 20.06
N ALA A 67 -17.48 -24.73 19.14
CA ALA A 67 -17.60 -25.29 17.78
C ALA A 67 -16.69 -24.53 16.80
N PRO A 68 -15.98 -25.25 15.90
CA PRO A 68 -15.22 -24.61 14.82
C PRO A 68 -16.11 -23.74 13.93
N ALA A 69 -15.60 -22.58 13.54
CA ALA A 69 -16.25 -21.67 12.60
C ALA A 69 -15.32 -21.33 11.42
N ASP A 70 -15.90 -20.80 10.35
CA ASP A 70 -15.18 -20.40 9.15
C ASP A 70 -14.08 -19.38 9.48
N ASN A 71 -12.89 -19.61 8.92
CA ASN A 71 -11.76 -18.71 9.05
C ASN A 71 -11.32 -18.21 7.67
N ASN A 72 -11.06 -16.91 7.59
CA ASN A 72 -10.53 -16.18 6.46
C ASN A 72 -9.74 -15.00 7.02
N VAL A 73 -8.77 -15.34 7.87
CA VAL A 73 -8.00 -14.34 8.61
C VAL A 73 -7.16 -13.54 7.64
N SER A 74 -7.42 -12.24 7.61
CA SER A 74 -6.61 -11.29 6.85
C SER A 74 -6.46 -10.01 7.66
N LEU A 75 -5.22 -9.58 7.84
CA LEU A 75 -4.95 -8.28 8.44
C LEU A 75 -5.41 -7.19 7.47
N ILE A 76 -6.36 -6.38 7.92
CA ILE A 76 -6.80 -5.18 7.20
C ILE A 76 -6.05 -4.01 7.80
N ARG A 77 -5.09 -3.50 7.05
CA ARG A 77 -4.56 -2.17 7.28
C ARG A 77 -4.78 -1.34 6.04
N ASP A 78 -5.96 -0.78 5.96
CA ASP A 78 -6.08 0.49 5.27
C ASP A 78 -5.77 1.60 6.27
N PHE A 79 -5.68 2.82 5.79
CA PHE A 79 -5.31 3.93 6.67
C PHE A 79 -6.43 4.23 7.67
N SER A 80 -7.69 4.24 7.20
CA SER A 80 -8.90 4.49 7.99
C SER A 80 -9.23 3.44 9.05
N TYR A 81 -8.68 2.24 8.91
CA TYR A 81 -9.04 1.09 9.71
C TYR A 81 -7.88 0.10 9.80
N SER A 82 -7.38 -0.05 11.02
CA SER A 82 -6.55 -1.18 11.41
C SER A 82 -7.45 -2.22 12.07
N GLY A 83 -7.65 -3.34 11.39
CA GLY A 83 -8.39 -4.45 11.94
C GLY A 83 -7.96 -5.78 11.36
N ILE A 84 -8.63 -6.84 11.78
CA ILE A 84 -8.42 -8.19 11.28
C ILE A 84 -9.79 -8.69 10.90
N ARG A 85 -10.00 -8.99 9.62
CA ARG A 85 -11.15 -9.79 9.22
C ARG A 85 -10.83 -11.23 9.57
N ILE A 86 -11.71 -11.88 10.31
CA ILE A 86 -11.56 -13.30 10.67
C ILE A 86 -12.55 -14.13 9.85
N SER A 87 -13.77 -13.64 9.64
CA SER A 87 -14.77 -14.27 8.79
C SER A 87 -15.68 -13.19 8.16
N ASN A 88 -16.75 -13.59 7.48
CA ASN A 88 -17.74 -12.62 6.97
C ASN A 88 -18.50 -11.91 8.10
N ASP A 89 -18.77 -12.64 9.18
CA ASP A 89 -19.56 -12.16 10.30
C ASP A 89 -18.71 -11.60 11.44
N MET A 90 -17.38 -11.70 11.34
CA MET A 90 -16.49 -11.35 12.42
C MET A 90 -15.23 -10.60 11.98
N HIS A 91 -14.99 -9.47 12.63
CA HIS A 91 -13.76 -8.72 12.51
C HIS A 91 -13.31 -8.13 13.85
N ILE A 92 -12.01 -7.94 14.02
CA ILE A 92 -11.43 -7.25 15.17
C ILE A 92 -11.02 -5.86 14.73
N ALA A 93 -11.60 -4.84 15.34
CA ALA A 93 -11.14 -3.46 15.22
C ALA A 93 -10.00 -3.25 16.23
N LEU A 94 -8.76 -3.34 15.75
CA LEU A 94 -7.58 -3.41 16.62
C LEU A 94 -7.50 -2.16 17.49
N ARG A 95 -7.45 -0.94 16.92
CA ARG A 95 -7.31 0.30 17.72
C ARG A 95 -8.39 0.49 18.78
N GLN A 96 -9.61 0.02 18.50
CA GLN A 96 -10.77 0.16 19.35
C GLN A 96 -10.87 -0.95 20.42
N LYS A 97 -10.04 -2.00 20.36
CA LYS A 97 -10.16 -3.19 21.21
C LYS A 97 -11.55 -3.80 21.15
N LYS A 98 -12.15 -3.84 19.96
CA LYS A 98 -13.49 -4.40 19.74
C LYS A 98 -13.44 -5.61 18.83
N VAL A 99 -14.17 -6.64 19.19
CA VAL A 99 -14.65 -7.65 18.24
C VAL A 99 -16.01 -7.21 17.74
N ILE A 100 -16.19 -7.21 16.44
CA ILE A 100 -17.47 -6.92 15.81
C ILE A 100 -17.98 -8.25 15.27
N TYR A 101 -19.08 -8.70 15.84
CA TYR A 101 -19.73 -9.97 15.56
C TYR A 101 -21.16 -9.71 15.11
N LYS A 102 -21.51 -10.16 13.89
CA LYS A 102 -22.81 -9.94 13.25
C LYS A 102 -23.27 -8.46 13.37
N PHE A 103 -22.37 -7.55 12.99
CA PHE A 103 -22.57 -6.09 13.01
C PHE A 103 -22.76 -5.43 14.38
N LYS A 104 -22.54 -6.14 15.50
CA LYS A 104 -22.51 -5.57 16.85
C LYS A 104 -21.11 -5.63 17.44
N SER A 105 -20.72 -4.59 18.18
CA SER A 105 -19.38 -4.45 18.75
C SER A 105 -19.33 -4.86 20.23
N TYR A 106 -18.32 -5.62 20.60
CA TYR A 106 -18.06 -6.11 21.96
C TYR A 106 -16.61 -5.88 22.33
N ASP A 107 -16.32 -5.71 23.61
CA ASP A 107 -14.95 -5.59 24.09
C ASP A 107 -14.18 -6.91 23.92
N ILE A 108 -12.92 -6.80 23.56
CA ILE A 108 -11.99 -7.92 23.48
C ILE A 108 -10.62 -7.47 23.97
N ASP A 109 -9.96 -8.31 24.76
CA ASP A 109 -8.57 -8.08 25.13
C ASP A 109 -7.66 -8.77 24.12
N VAL A 110 -6.90 -7.97 23.35
CA VAL A 110 -5.99 -8.44 22.32
C VAL A 110 -4.67 -7.70 22.47
N ASN A 111 -3.56 -8.43 22.50
CA ASN A 111 -2.23 -7.86 22.51
C ASN A 111 -1.80 -7.46 21.09
N PHE A 112 -1.82 -6.16 20.79
CA PHE A 112 -1.48 -5.66 19.45
C PHE A 112 -0.03 -5.91 19.06
N ASN A 113 0.89 -5.92 20.02
CA ASN A 113 2.29 -6.19 19.71
C ASN A 113 2.50 -7.63 19.23
N GLU A 114 1.71 -8.58 19.75
CA GLU A 114 1.73 -9.96 19.29
C GLU A 114 1.08 -10.11 17.92
N VAL A 115 -0.04 -9.42 17.68
CA VAL A 115 -0.68 -9.36 16.36
C VAL A 115 0.30 -8.85 15.30
N TYR A 116 1.03 -7.78 15.61
CA TYR A 116 2.04 -7.21 14.71
C TYR A 116 3.27 -8.09 14.53
N ARG A 117 3.44 -9.13 15.37
CA ARG A 117 4.45 -10.17 15.22
C ARG A 117 3.88 -11.45 14.59
N GLY A 118 2.64 -11.42 14.12
CA GLY A 118 2.01 -12.55 13.43
C GLY A 118 1.40 -13.59 14.37
N THR A 119 0.90 -13.18 15.53
CA THR A 119 0.17 -14.04 16.46
C THR A 119 -1.11 -13.34 16.91
N LEU A 120 -2.26 -13.96 16.68
CA LEU A 120 -3.56 -13.48 17.14
C LEU A 120 -4.15 -14.51 18.11
N LEU A 121 -4.04 -14.20 19.39
CA LEU A 121 -4.61 -14.97 20.48
C LEU A 121 -5.63 -14.11 21.22
N ALA A 122 -6.85 -14.60 21.36
CA ALA A 122 -7.87 -13.92 22.14
C ALA A 122 -8.96 -14.88 22.61
N GLU A 123 -9.42 -14.69 23.85
CA GLU A 123 -10.62 -15.34 24.38
C GLU A 123 -11.54 -14.28 24.96
N CYS A 124 -12.81 -14.31 24.60
CA CYS A 124 -13.79 -13.40 25.18
C CYS A 124 -15.19 -14.00 25.22
N SER A 125 -16.01 -13.46 26.12
CA SER A 125 -17.42 -13.83 26.25
C SER A 125 -18.28 -12.58 26.27
N PHE A 126 -19.39 -12.59 25.54
CA PHE A 126 -20.34 -11.47 25.50
C PHE A 126 -21.77 -11.96 25.24
N ILE A 127 -22.75 -11.10 25.49
CA ILE A 127 -24.16 -11.38 25.22
C ILE A 127 -24.54 -10.82 23.84
N HIS A 128 -25.00 -11.70 22.95
CA HIS A 128 -25.52 -11.34 21.64
C HIS A 128 -26.96 -11.84 21.52
N ASP A 129 -27.91 -10.92 21.30
CA ASP A 129 -29.33 -11.23 21.15
C ASP A 129 -29.93 -12.08 22.29
N GLY A 130 -29.43 -11.87 23.51
CA GLY A 130 -29.87 -12.59 24.71
C GLY A 130 -29.13 -13.90 24.99
N GLU A 131 -28.25 -14.33 24.09
CA GLU A 131 -27.46 -15.55 24.23
C GLU A 131 -26.01 -15.24 24.59
N GLN A 132 -25.40 -16.10 25.42
CA GLN A 132 -23.97 -16.02 25.69
C GLN A 132 -23.17 -16.61 24.54
N ILE A 133 -22.26 -15.81 24.01
CA ILE A 133 -21.28 -16.19 23.00
C ILE A 133 -19.92 -16.25 23.68
N ASN A 134 -19.21 -17.35 23.50
CA ASN A 134 -17.82 -17.54 23.92
C ASN A 134 -16.97 -17.69 22.66
N LEU A 135 -16.01 -16.81 22.47
CA LEU A 135 -15.06 -16.84 21.37
C LEU A 135 -13.70 -17.30 21.88
N LYS A 136 -13.07 -18.19 21.11
CA LYS A 136 -11.64 -18.48 21.19
C LYS A 136 -11.04 -18.30 19.82
N ILE A 137 -9.99 -17.49 19.74
CA ILE A 137 -9.28 -17.12 18.53
C ILE A 137 -7.82 -17.50 18.75
N ASP A 138 -7.31 -18.36 17.88
CA ASP A 138 -5.90 -18.76 17.89
C ASP A 138 -5.40 -18.89 16.45
N PHE A 139 -4.70 -17.86 15.99
CA PHE A 139 -4.12 -17.82 14.65
C PHE A 139 -2.67 -17.37 14.65
N SER A 140 -1.90 -17.89 13.71
CA SER A 140 -0.53 -17.46 13.44
C SER A 140 -0.36 -17.10 11.98
N ALA A 141 0.29 -15.97 11.70
CA ALA A 141 0.67 -15.60 10.35
C ALA A 141 1.58 -16.67 9.71
N PRO A 142 1.44 -16.94 8.40
CA PRO A 142 2.29 -17.90 7.72
C PRO A 142 3.76 -17.46 7.78
N GLU A 143 4.63 -18.45 7.99
CA GLU A 143 6.07 -18.25 8.11
C GLU A 143 6.77 -18.60 6.81
N TYR A 144 7.71 -17.75 6.40
CA TYR A 144 8.52 -17.93 5.19
C TYR A 144 9.99 -18.03 5.57
N ASN A 145 10.65 -19.02 4.98
CA ASN A 145 12.09 -19.19 5.05
C ASN A 145 12.70 -18.62 3.77
N VAL A 146 13.47 -17.55 3.91
CA VAL A 146 14.08 -16.82 2.78
C VAL A 146 15.56 -17.12 2.75
N LYS A 147 16.07 -17.47 1.57
CA LYS A 147 17.50 -17.73 1.36
C LYS A 147 18.21 -16.49 0.86
N LYS A 148 19.48 -16.37 1.23
CA LYS A 148 20.35 -15.33 0.70
C LYS A 148 20.32 -15.33 -0.83
N GLY A 149 20.07 -14.14 -1.40
CA GLY A 149 19.97 -13.93 -2.84
C GLY A 149 18.55 -14.07 -3.39
N ASP A 150 17.60 -14.57 -2.61
CA ASP A 150 16.20 -14.65 -3.05
C ASP A 150 15.62 -13.25 -3.27
N TYR A 151 14.80 -13.15 -4.32
CA TYR A 151 13.93 -12.01 -4.56
C TYR A 151 12.52 -12.35 -4.08
N PHE A 152 11.98 -11.56 -3.16
CA PHE A 152 10.69 -11.81 -2.53
C PHE A 152 9.67 -10.72 -2.86
N THR A 153 8.39 -11.09 -2.96
CA THR A 153 7.27 -10.17 -3.15
C THR A 153 6.28 -10.31 -2.00
N LEU A 154 6.09 -9.24 -1.24
CA LEU A 154 5.08 -9.12 -0.20
C LEU A 154 3.86 -8.40 -0.77
N SER A 155 2.71 -9.04 -0.66
CA SER A 155 1.45 -8.36 -0.97
C SER A 155 1.15 -7.33 0.12
N GLU A 156 0.67 -6.15 -0.27
CA GLU A 156 0.23 -5.13 0.68
C GLU A 156 -1.27 -4.86 0.54
N SER A 157 -1.82 -4.12 1.49
CA SER A 157 -3.15 -3.51 1.31
C SER A 157 -3.08 -2.51 0.16
N PRO A 158 -4.08 -2.45 -0.75
CA PRO A 158 -4.07 -1.66 -1.99
C PRO A 158 -3.91 -0.15 -1.80
N TYR A 159 -4.06 0.32 -0.56
CA TYR A 159 -3.88 1.72 -0.22
C TYR A 159 -2.42 2.02 0.17
N GLY A 160 -1.56 1.02 0.29
CA GLY A 160 -0.11 1.19 0.34
C GLY A 160 0.31 2.04 1.54
N ALA A 161 0.44 1.42 2.72
CA ALA A 161 0.89 2.09 3.92
C ALA A 161 2.27 2.80 3.75
N ASN A 162 3.01 2.53 2.66
CA ASN A 162 4.46 2.65 2.67
C ASN A 162 5.15 3.21 1.40
N GLY A 163 4.49 3.82 0.41
CA GLY A 163 5.29 4.38 -0.71
C GLY A 163 4.70 5.48 -1.57
N ILE A 164 3.43 5.35 -1.97
CA ILE A 164 2.85 6.23 -2.97
C ILE A 164 1.41 6.56 -2.55
N PRO A 165 1.17 7.70 -1.89
CA PRO A 165 -0.16 8.04 -1.36
C PRO A 165 -1.18 8.40 -2.47
N LEU A 166 -0.81 8.30 -3.75
CA LEU A 166 -1.64 8.71 -4.87
C LEU A 166 -2.69 7.63 -5.15
N ILE A 167 -3.95 7.87 -4.77
CA ILE A 167 -5.04 6.91 -4.97
C ILE A 167 -5.60 7.00 -6.38
N LYS A 168 -5.74 8.23 -6.89
CA LYS A 168 -6.25 8.54 -8.22
C LYS A 168 -5.29 9.47 -8.93
N LEU A 169 -4.99 9.18 -10.18
CA LEU A 169 -4.20 10.02 -11.06
C LEU A 169 -5.01 10.33 -12.32
N ASN A 170 -4.98 11.58 -12.76
CA ASN A 170 -5.58 12.00 -14.00
C ASN A 170 -4.58 12.89 -14.74
N PHE A 171 -3.94 12.32 -15.76
CA PHE A 171 -3.07 13.04 -16.68
C PHE A 171 -3.94 13.83 -17.64
N ARG A 172 -4.05 15.15 -17.40
CA ARG A 172 -4.95 16.05 -18.14
C ARG A 172 -4.33 16.59 -19.41
N SER A 173 -3.01 16.71 -19.44
CA SER A 173 -2.22 17.10 -20.60
C SER A 173 -0.77 16.66 -20.40
N ALA A 174 0.10 16.90 -21.39
CA ALA A 174 1.54 16.65 -21.32
C ALA A 174 2.25 17.28 -20.10
N VAL A 175 1.63 18.24 -19.41
CA VAL A 175 2.23 18.89 -18.23
C VAL A 175 1.31 18.96 -17.01
N LYS A 176 -0.01 18.76 -17.17
CA LYS A 176 -0.98 18.92 -16.08
C LYS A 176 -1.45 17.58 -15.55
N VAL A 177 -1.51 17.46 -14.23
CA VAL A 177 -2.06 16.31 -13.52
C VAL A 177 -3.04 16.78 -12.46
N SER A 178 -4.01 15.95 -12.14
CA SER A 178 -4.85 16.08 -10.95
C SER A 178 -5.14 14.71 -10.38
N GLY A 179 -5.74 14.65 -9.22
CA GLY A 179 -6.17 13.37 -8.68
C GLY A 179 -6.58 13.50 -7.24
N SER A 180 -6.44 12.40 -6.53
CA SER A 180 -6.55 12.39 -5.09
C SER A 180 -5.41 11.59 -4.49
N LEU A 181 -4.97 12.04 -3.33
CA LEU A 181 -3.99 11.38 -2.50
C LEU A 181 -4.59 11.10 -1.13
N LEU A 182 -4.00 10.18 -0.41
CA LEU A 182 -4.35 9.93 0.98
C LEU A 182 -3.32 10.52 1.93
N HIS A 183 -3.81 11.12 3.00
CA HIS A 183 -2.99 11.60 4.10
C HIS A 183 -3.65 11.19 5.43
N GLY A 184 -3.05 10.21 6.10
CA GLY A 184 -3.75 9.53 7.19
C GLY A 184 -5.07 8.96 6.68
N ASP A 185 -6.18 9.34 7.32
CA ASP A 185 -7.52 8.82 7.01
C ASP A 185 -8.31 9.75 6.09
N ILE A 186 -7.66 10.77 5.53
CA ILE A 186 -8.29 11.83 4.75
C ILE A 186 -7.86 11.71 3.29
N VAL A 187 -8.87 11.66 2.40
CA VAL A 187 -8.68 11.79 0.95
C VAL A 187 -8.62 13.27 0.61
N ASP A 188 -7.48 13.72 0.10
CA ASP A 188 -7.31 15.09 -0.40
C ASP A 188 -7.23 15.09 -1.93
N ASN A 189 -7.96 16.01 -2.55
CA ASN A 189 -7.85 16.22 -3.98
C ASN A 189 -6.63 17.10 -4.25
N PHE A 190 -5.98 16.87 -5.38
CA PHE A 190 -4.86 17.70 -5.76
C PHE A 190 -4.94 18.11 -7.22
N SER A 191 -4.29 19.24 -7.50
CA SER A 191 -3.92 19.66 -8.84
C SER A 191 -2.42 19.91 -8.90
N GLY A 192 -1.83 19.74 -10.08
CA GLY A 192 -0.39 19.85 -10.18
C GLY A 192 0.14 19.79 -11.59
N THR A 193 1.47 19.68 -11.64
CA THR A 193 2.21 19.44 -12.87
C THR A 193 2.96 18.13 -12.78
N TRP A 194 3.21 17.53 -13.94
CA TRP A 194 4.07 16.36 -14.04
C TRP A 194 5.10 16.56 -15.14
N SER A 195 6.19 15.80 -15.06
CA SER A 195 7.26 15.77 -16.06
C SER A 195 7.90 14.40 -16.08
N VAL A 196 8.55 14.04 -17.18
CA VAL A 196 9.28 12.77 -17.30
C VAL A 196 10.76 13.00 -17.54
N ASN A 197 11.61 12.32 -16.78
CA ASN A 197 13.05 12.33 -17.03
C ASN A 197 13.65 10.95 -16.75
N SER A 198 14.38 10.39 -17.71
CA SER A 198 15.18 9.17 -17.54
C SER A 198 14.41 8.00 -16.91
N GLY A 199 13.19 7.73 -17.39
CA GLY A 199 12.34 6.64 -16.88
C GLY A 199 11.62 6.95 -15.56
N ARG A 200 11.63 8.20 -15.11
CA ARG A 200 10.97 8.64 -13.87
C ARG A 200 9.91 9.68 -14.13
N LEU A 201 8.77 9.53 -13.48
CA LEU A 201 7.72 10.54 -13.40
C LEU A 201 7.95 11.40 -12.17
N THR A 202 7.97 12.71 -12.37
CA THR A 202 7.99 13.69 -11.28
C THR A 202 6.66 14.41 -11.21
N PHE A 203 5.99 14.33 -10.08
CA PHE A 203 4.77 15.06 -9.78
C PHE A 203 5.08 16.24 -8.85
N LYS A 204 4.57 17.42 -9.18
CA LYS A 204 4.56 18.60 -8.31
C LYS A 204 3.09 18.93 -8.04
N ILE A 205 2.61 18.56 -6.87
CA ILE A 205 1.20 18.61 -6.52
C ILE A 205 0.96 19.64 -5.42
N ASN A 206 -0.19 20.32 -5.51
CA ASN A 206 -0.75 21.13 -4.44
C ASN A 206 -2.08 20.46 -4.08
N GLY A 207 -2.20 20.00 -2.83
CA GLY A 207 -3.46 19.49 -2.33
C GLY A 207 -4.40 20.62 -1.93
N ASP A 208 -5.70 20.36 -1.93
CA ASP A 208 -6.71 21.34 -1.53
C ASP A 208 -6.68 21.55 0.01
N MET A 209 -6.23 20.55 0.76
CA MET A 209 -6.08 20.61 2.22
C MET A 209 -4.64 20.88 2.69
N PHE A 210 -3.68 21.07 1.78
CA PHE A 210 -2.27 21.32 2.13
C PHE A 210 -1.77 22.68 1.66
N ASP A 211 -1.26 23.48 2.59
CA ASP A 211 -0.49 24.71 2.29
C ASP A 211 0.91 24.42 1.71
N PHE A 212 1.29 23.14 1.53
CA PHE A 212 2.60 22.74 1.05
C PHE A 212 2.56 22.03 -0.31
N LYS A 213 3.53 22.36 -1.18
CA LYS A 213 3.75 21.69 -2.46
C LYS A 213 4.51 20.39 -2.22
N VAL A 214 3.92 19.26 -2.58
CA VAL A 214 4.61 17.97 -2.49
C VAL A 214 5.24 17.65 -3.84
N LYS A 215 6.50 17.23 -3.82
CA LYS A 215 7.20 16.72 -5.00
C LYS A 215 7.45 15.22 -4.83
N HIS A 216 6.83 14.41 -5.68
CA HIS A 216 7.08 12.97 -5.75
C HIS A 216 7.87 12.65 -7.02
N THR A 217 8.90 11.82 -6.92
CA THR A 217 9.62 11.30 -8.10
C THR A 217 9.61 9.78 -8.01
N LEU A 218 9.01 9.14 -9.00
CA LEU A 218 8.71 7.72 -9.01
C LEU A 218 9.24 7.10 -10.30
N ASP A 219 9.83 5.91 -10.20
CA ASP A 219 10.05 5.07 -11.37
C ASP A 219 8.68 4.61 -11.89
N TYR A 220 8.53 4.44 -13.21
CA TYR A 220 7.26 4.00 -13.80
C TYR A 220 7.47 2.91 -14.85
N LYS A 221 6.44 2.07 -15.03
CA LYS A 221 6.34 1.08 -16.11
C LYS A 221 4.89 0.96 -16.57
N ILE A 222 4.68 0.67 -17.84
CA ILE A 222 3.35 0.35 -18.39
C ILE A 222 3.41 -1.08 -18.93
N ILE A 223 2.59 -1.97 -18.38
CA ILE A 223 2.58 -3.39 -18.73
C ILE A 223 1.12 -3.83 -18.83
N GLY A 224 0.74 -4.43 -19.96
CA GLY A 224 -0.62 -4.97 -20.13
C GLY A 224 -1.74 -3.91 -20.02
N GLY A 225 -1.46 -2.65 -20.33
CA GLY A 225 -2.43 -1.55 -20.18
C GLY A 225 -2.56 -1.00 -18.75
N GLU A 226 -1.74 -1.48 -17.81
CA GLU A 226 -1.70 -1.02 -16.43
C GLU A 226 -0.48 -0.14 -16.19
N LEU A 227 -0.64 0.87 -15.32
CA LEU A 227 0.44 1.75 -14.91
C LEU A 227 0.98 1.27 -13.56
N PHE A 228 2.28 1.06 -13.50
CA PHE A 228 3.02 0.74 -12.28
C PHE A 228 3.85 1.94 -11.92
N LEU A 229 3.68 2.44 -10.69
CA LEU A 229 4.58 3.43 -10.10
C LEU A 229 5.34 2.79 -8.96
N SER A 230 6.60 3.16 -8.81
CA SER A 230 7.42 2.68 -7.71
C SER A 230 8.34 3.73 -7.13
N SER A 231 8.57 3.61 -5.82
CA SER A 231 9.60 4.36 -5.12
C SER A 231 10.62 3.39 -4.52
N LYS A 232 11.90 3.75 -4.67
CA LYS A 232 12.96 3.18 -3.83
C LYS A 232 12.92 3.91 -2.50
N GLY A 233 12.79 3.18 -1.41
CA GLY A 233 12.75 3.76 -0.08
C GLY A 233 13.66 2.98 0.86
N ALA A 234 14.20 3.68 1.86
CA ALA A 234 14.48 3.00 3.12
C ALA A 234 13.14 2.50 3.66
N SER A 235 13.12 1.28 4.22
CA SER A 235 11.95 0.70 4.89
C SER A 235 11.24 1.78 5.70
N PRO A 236 10.04 2.24 5.31
CA PRO A 236 9.28 3.11 6.20
C PRO A 236 8.99 2.32 7.48
N ASP A 237 9.13 3.00 8.61
CA ASP A 237 8.95 2.53 9.99
C ASP A 237 7.50 2.09 10.31
N TYR A 238 6.83 1.35 9.43
CA TYR A 238 5.46 0.88 9.65
C TYR A 238 5.33 -0.60 9.31
N ASN A 239 5.31 -1.42 10.37
CA ASN A 239 4.62 -2.69 10.61
C ASN A 239 4.69 -3.85 9.58
N ILE A 240 4.78 -3.59 8.28
CA ILE A 240 4.83 -4.60 7.20
C ILE A 240 6.11 -5.41 7.26
N LEU A 241 7.22 -4.72 7.54
CA LEU A 241 8.54 -5.33 7.68
C LEU A 241 8.94 -5.54 9.15
N ASN A 242 8.06 -5.32 10.13
CA ASN A 242 8.45 -5.50 11.54
C ASN A 242 8.87 -6.94 11.87
N THR A 243 8.43 -7.91 11.06
CA THR A 243 8.84 -9.31 11.16
C THR A 243 10.07 -9.64 10.31
N ILE A 244 10.51 -8.73 9.43
CA ILE A 244 11.65 -8.91 8.53
C ILE A 244 12.84 -8.09 9.05
N PRO A 245 13.99 -8.72 9.35
CA PRO A 245 15.18 -7.99 9.79
C PRO A 245 15.71 -7.08 8.67
N ASN A 246 15.72 -5.77 8.88
CA ASN A 246 16.15 -4.78 7.88
C ASN A 246 17.60 -5.00 7.42
N GLU A 247 18.45 -5.51 8.30
CA GLU A 247 19.84 -5.88 8.02
C GLU A 247 19.98 -7.10 7.09
N CYS A 248 18.91 -7.88 6.91
CA CYS A 248 18.87 -9.07 6.07
C CYS A 248 18.28 -8.81 4.67
N ILE A 249 17.92 -7.57 4.34
CA ILE A 249 17.32 -7.22 3.05
C ILE A 249 17.99 -6.01 2.40
N THR A 250 17.87 -5.92 1.08
CA THR A 250 18.29 -4.79 0.25
C THR A 250 17.31 -4.59 -0.89
N ASP A 251 17.50 -3.53 -1.69
CA ASP A 251 16.71 -3.24 -2.88
C ASP A 251 15.20 -3.24 -2.62
N VAL A 252 14.80 -2.66 -1.48
CA VAL A 252 13.39 -2.52 -1.12
C VAL A 252 12.72 -1.54 -2.09
N VAL A 253 11.69 -2.01 -2.77
CA VAL A 253 10.90 -1.22 -3.72
C VAL A 253 9.42 -1.40 -3.41
N HIS A 254 8.73 -0.28 -3.23
CA HIS A 254 7.28 -0.22 -3.06
C HIS A 254 6.65 0.03 -4.43
N TRP A 255 5.68 -0.79 -4.80
CA TRP A 255 4.97 -0.71 -6.07
C TRP A 255 3.49 -0.44 -5.82
N THR A 256 2.91 0.46 -6.61
CA THR A 256 1.47 0.66 -6.69
C THR A 256 1.01 0.43 -8.11
N LYS A 257 -0.02 -0.41 -8.27
CA LYS A 257 -0.65 -0.73 -9.55
C LYS A 257 -1.87 0.14 -9.77
N TYR A 258 -1.97 0.67 -10.97
CA TYR A 258 -3.07 1.52 -11.40
C TYR A 258 -3.74 0.95 -12.64
N LYS A 259 -5.06 0.96 -12.63
CA LYS A 259 -5.89 0.60 -13.79
C LYS A 259 -6.77 1.77 -14.21
N ARG A 260 -7.13 1.80 -15.49
CA ARG A 260 -8.12 2.75 -15.99
C ARG A 260 -9.53 2.33 -15.54
N PRO A 261 -10.40 3.26 -15.09
CA PRO A 261 -11.80 2.95 -14.82
C PRO A 261 -12.49 2.37 -16.07
N GLY A 262 -13.28 1.31 -15.92
CA GLY A 262 -14.09 0.74 -17.00
C GLY A 262 -13.37 -0.16 -18.01
N LEU A 263 -12.10 -0.54 -17.76
CA LEU A 263 -11.34 -1.43 -18.66
C LEU A 263 -11.36 -2.92 -18.25
N ASN A 264 -12.09 -3.29 -17.19
CA ASN A 264 -12.41 -4.68 -16.76
C ASN A 264 -13.49 -4.62 -15.66
N GLU A 265 -14.70 -4.19 -16.02
CA GLU A 265 -15.93 -4.53 -15.29
C GLU A 265 -16.70 -5.59 -16.07
#